data_AF-A0A523RNW9-F1
#
_entry.id   AF-A0A523RNW9-F1
#
_cell.length_a   1.000
_cell.length_b   1.000
_cell.length_c   1.000
_cell.angle_alpha   90.00
_cell.angle_beta   90.00
_cell.angle_gamma   90.00
#
_symmetry.space_group_name_H-M   'P 1'
#
loop_
_entity.id
_entity.type
_entity.pdbx_description
1 polymer ?
#
loop_
_entity_poly.entity_id
_entity_poly.type
_entity_poly.pdbx_seq_one_letter_code
_entity_poly.pdbx_strand_id
1 'polypeptide(L)'
;MELTMYIYAVHCYLLIANQSVNSPTSKKPRPRFKARLLSSFFSDHPTTRNFLMCNCDNIQSMRVFAISGYSGTGKTSLVEAIVSSLVERGHSVVTMKSSHHEAGPDQGKDTLRHLQAGASLTVFIRSTEEVKLKERISTADLAKLSEHEFLIIEGMKSANIPKFWCVGDTKVAPDEIPINTHAIVSWSANPGRFNNIPVIASEQIEQLVKIVRSKALDVSEID
;
A
#
# COMPACT_ATOMS: atom_id res chain seq x y z
N MET A 1 13.13 7.20 6.31
CA MET A 1 13.34 6.14 7.31
C MET A 1 12.04 5.59 7.87
N GLU A 2 11.20 6.37 8.55
CA GLU A 2 10.04 5.80 9.27
C GLU A 2 8.99 5.13 8.35
N LEU A 3 8.65 5.70 7.19
CA LEU A 3 7.59 5.16 6.33
C LEU A 3 7.97 3.88 5.58
N THR A 4 9.23 3.74 5.18
CA THR A 4 9.76 2.49 4.61
C THR A 4 9.65 1.34 5.62
N MET A 5 9.95 1.62 6.90
CA MET A 5 9.84 0.65 7.98
C MET A 5 8.41 0.09 8.14
N TYR A 6 7.38 0.91 7.89
CA TYR A 6 5.99 0.44 7.90
C TYR A 6 5.66 -0.51 6.75
N ILE A 7 6.19 -0.26 5.55
CA ILE A 7 6.04 -1.17 4.42
C ILE A 7 6.60 -2.55 4.78
N TYR A 8 7.82 -2.57 5.33
CA TYR A 8 8.44 -3.81 5.80
C TYR A 8 7.64 -4.47 6.92
N ALA A 9 7.08 -3.70 7.86
CA ALA A 9 6.28 -4.25 8.95
C ALA A 9 4.97 -4.88 8.47
N VAL A 10 4.30 -4.27 7.50
CA VAL A 10 3.11 -4.86 6.85
C VAL A 10 3.50 -6.15 6.12
N HIS A 11 4.62 -6.14 5.39
CA HIS A 11 5.11 -7.33 4.71
C HIS A 11 5.41 -8.46 5.73
N CYS A 12 6.20 -8.20 6.78
CA CYS A 12 6.51 -9.17 7.83
C CYS A 12 5.25 -9.71 8.53
N TYR A 13 4.27 -8.85 8.83
CA TYR A 13 3.00 -9.27 9.44
C TYR A 13 2.30 -10.32 8.57
N LEU A 14 2.27 -10.11 7.26
CA LEU A 14 1.64 -11.04 6.31
C LEU A 14 2.42 -12.35 6.19
N LEU A 15 3.76 -12.30 6.22
CA LEU A 15 4.60 -13.51 6.25
C LEU A 15 4.35 -14.35 7.51
N ILE A 16 4.30 -13.73 8.68
CA ILE A 16 4.05 -14.41 9.96
C ILE A 16 2.64 -15.01 9.98
N ALA A 17 1.64 -14.26 9.51
CA ALA A 17 0.27 -14.77 9.38
C ALA A 17 0.24 -16.03 8.51
N ASN A 18 0.96 -16.04 7.39
CA ASN A 18 1.06 -17.19 6.48
C ASN A 18 1.71 -18.42 7.15
N GLN A 19 2.87 -18.24 7.81
CA GLN A 19 3.55 -19.34 8.51
C GLN A 19 2.69 -19.98 9.62
N SER A 20 1.91 -19.18 10.35
CA SER A 20 1.06 -19.68 11.44
C SER A 20 -0.03 -20.66 10.96
N VAL A 21 -0.49 -20.53 9.70
CA VAL A 21 -1.54 -21.37 9.12
C VAL A 21 -1.00 -22.69 8.57
N ASN A 22 0.26 -22.72 8.13
CA ASN A 22 0.86 -23.88 7.45
C ASN A 22 1.64 -24.83 8.40
N SER A 23 1.63 -24.60 9.72
CA SER A 23 2.36 -25.48 10.67
C SER A 23 1.55 -26.73 11.06
N PRO A 24 2.12 -27.96 11.04
CA PRO A 24 1.36 -29.20 11.27
C PRO A 24 1.06 -29.54 12.74
N THR A 25 1.61 -28.80 13.71
CA THR A 25 1.55 -29.21 15.13
C THR A 25 1.29 -28.06 16.10
N SER A 26 0.24 -28.25 16.90
CA SER A 26 -0.05 -27.66 18.23
C SER A 26 -0.76 -26.29 18.30
N LYS A 27 -1.88 -26.31 19.06
CA LYS A 27 -2.65 -25.21 19.66
C LYS A 27 -2.57 -23.84 18.97
N LYS A 28 -3.62 -23.53 18.19
CA LYS A 28 -3.93 -22.20 17.65
C LYS A 28 -3.75 -21.11 18.73
N PRO A 29 -2.73 -20.24 18.64
CA PRO A 29 -2.80 -18.98 19.34
C PRO A 29 -3.87 -18.17 18.60
N ARG A 30 -4.97 -17.82 19.28
CA ARG A 30 -5.88 -16.80 18.75
C ARG A 30 -5.04 -15.53 18.60
N PRO A 31 -4.95 -14.89 17.42
CA PRO A 31 -4.20 -13.65 17.32
C PRO A 31 -5.06 -12.55 17.96
N ARG A 32 -5.00 -12.43 19.29
CA ARG A 32 -5.30 -11.18 20.00
C ARG A 32 -4.09 -10.25 19.82
N PHE A 33 -3.72 -9.98 18.57
CA PHE A 33 -2.55 -9.19 18.22
C PHE A 33 -3.01 -7.79 17.88
N LYS A 34 -3.28 -7.01 18.93
CA LYS A 34 -3.52 -5.57 18.83
C LYS A 34 -2.19 -4.89 18.46
N ALA A 35 -2.29 -3.74 17.80
CA ALA A 35 -1.24 -2.81 17.33
C ALA A 35 0.09 -2.73 18.12
N ARG A 36 0.10 -3.14 19.39
CA ARG A 36 1.26 -3.30 20.26
C ARG A 36 2.38 -4.17 19.68
N LEU A 37 2.09 -5.13 18.80
CA LEU A 37 3.15 -5.94 18.21
C LEU A 37 3.94 -5.21 17.13
N LEU A 38 3.32 -4.31 16.36
CA LEU A 38 4.07 -3.48 15.42
C LEU A 38 5.04 -2.60 16.21
N SER A 39 4.58 -1.94 17.29
CA SER A 39 5.42 -1.13 18.18
C SER A 39 6.52 -1.92 18.91
N SER A 40 6.26 -3.17 19.36
CA SER A 40 7.28 -3.99 20.03
C SER A 40 8.26 -4.64 19.05
N PHE A 41 7.80 -5.01 17.85
CA PHE A 41 8.67 -5.47 16.75
C PHE A 41 9.68 -4.39 16.35
N PHE A 42 9.28 -3.10 16.40
CA PHE A 42 10.18 -1.96 16.22
C PHE A 42 11.19 -1.74 17.37
N SER A 43 10.94 -2.28 18.56
CA SER A 43 11.81 -2.10 19.74
C SER A 43 12.90 -3.17 19.85
N ASP A 44 12.61 -4.40 19.43
CA ASP A 44 13.49 -5.56 19.68
C ASP A 44 14.42 -5.92 18.50
N HIS A 45 14.19 -5.38 17.29
CA HIS A 45 14.93 -5.79 16.08
C HIS A 45 15.38 -4.58 15.23
N PRO A 46 16.59 -4.03 15.48
CA PRO A 46 17.04 -2.77 14.88
C PRO A 46 17.32 -2.83 13.38
N THR A 47 17.30 -4.01 12.76
CA THR A 47 17.45 -4.17 11.31
C THR A 47 16.55 -5.30 10.79
N THR A 48 15.30 -4.95 10.45
CA THR A 48 14.31 -5.79 9.76
C THR A 48 14.85 -6.49 8.50
N ARG A 49 15.91 -5.94 7.89
CA ARG A 49 16.58 -6.48 6.71
C ARG A 49 17.18 -7.88 6.91
N ASN A 50 17.75 -8.20 8.08
CA ASN A 50 18.37 -9.50 8.34
C ASN A 50 17.35 -10.61 8.66
N PHE A 51 16.18 -10.26 9.20
CA PHE A 51 15.13 -11.24 9.49
C PHE A 51 14.46 -11.76 8.21
N LEU A 52 14.27 -10.88 7.22
CA LEU A 52 13.73 -11.20 5.90
C LEU A 52 14.65 -12.11 5.06
N MET A 53 15.98 -12.04 5.27
CA MET A 53 16.96 -12.78 4.46
C MET A 53 17.15 -14.25 4.90
N CYS A 54 16.67 -14.64 6.09
CA CYS A 54 17.05 -15.92 6.69
C CYS A 54 16.09 -17.10 6.46
N ASN A 55 14.89 -16.94 5.87
CA ASN A 55 13.92 -18.06 5.80
C ASN A 55 12.87 -17.95 4.66
N CYS A 56 13.27 -17.67 3.41
CA CYS A 56 12.31 -17.43 2.32
C CYS A 56 12.77 -17.91 0.94
N ASP A 57 13.12 -19.19 0.76
CA ASP A 57 13.54 -19.70 -0.56
C ASP A 57 12.40 -19.78 -1.61
N ASN A 58 11.17 -19.39 -1.26
CA ASN A 58 10.02 -19.48 -2.19
C ASN A 58 8.85 -18.54 -1.87
N ILE A 59 9.12 -17.30 -1.43
CA ILE A 59 8.06 -16.32 -1.19
C ILE A 59 8.11 -15.29 -2.33
N GLN A 60 7.09 -15.25 -3.18
CA GLN A 60 6.96 -14.10 -4.10
C GLN A 60 6.90 -12.82 -3.28
N SER A 61 7.78 -11.89 -3.63
CA SER A 61 7.92 -10.60 -2.99
C SER A 61 6.74 -9.69 -3.33
N MET A 62 6.24 -9.02 -2.29
CA MET A 62 5.17 -8.03 -2.41
C MET A 62 5.69 -6.82 -3.20
N ARG A 63 4.91 -6.34 -4.17
CA ARG A 63 5.26 -5.18 -4.99
C ARG A 63 4.48 -3.94 -4.57
N VAL A 64 5.19 -2.84 -4.40
CA VAL A 64 4.69 -1.61 -3.79
C VAL A 64 4.47 -0.53 -4.83
N PHE A 65 3.33 0.16 -4.75
CA PHE A 65 3.05 1.34 -5.58
C PHE A 65 2.22 2.36 -4.80
N ALA A 66 2.59 3.64 -4.89
CA ALA A 66 1.90 4.71 -4.18
C ALA A 66 0.98 5.55 -5.07
N ILE A 67 -0.09 6.05 -4.47
CA ILE A 67 -1.01 7.04 -5.01
C ILE A 67 -0.91 8.25 -4.09
N SER A 68 -0.16 9.25 -4.55
CA SER A 68 0.17 10.46 -3.81
C SER A 68 -0.52 11.68 -4.41
N GLY A 69 -0.66 12.76 -3.64
CA GLY A 69 -1.31 13.99 -4.10
C GLY A 69 -1.78 14.85 -2.93
N TYR A 70 -2.26 16.06 -3.20
CA TYR A 70 -2.85 16.91 -2.16
C TYR A 70 -4.19 16.38 -1.65
N SER A 71 -4.65 16.89 -0.51
CA SER A 71 -5.99 16.55 -0.02
C SER A 71 -7.05 17.00 -1.05
N GLY A 72 -8.13 16.24 -1.19
CA GLY A 72 -9.21 16.56 -2.14
C GLY A 72 -8.93 16.28 -3.62
N THR A 73 -7.75 15.78 -4.01
CA THR A 73 -7.38 15.53 -5.42
C THR A 73 -7.90 14.22 -6.02
N GLY A 74 -8.81 13.50 -5.35
CA GLY A 74 -9.37 12.23 -5.86
C GLY A 74 -8.55 10.96 -5.57
N LYS A 75 -7.46 11.03 -4.78
CA LYS A 75 -6.59 9.87 -4.45
C LYS A 75 -7.36 8.61 -4.04
N THR A 76 -8.25 8.71 -3.05
CA THR A 76 -8.98 7.54 -2.53
C THR A 76 -9.86 6.92 -3.61
N SER A 77 -10.49 7.73 -4.47
CA SER A 77 -11.28 7.23 -5.59
C SER A 77 -10.41 6.50 -6.62
N LEU A 78 -9.20 7.00 -6.87
CA LEU A 78 -8.25 6.30 -7.73
C LEU A 78 -7.74 5.00 -7.09
N VAL A 79 -7.49 4.98 -5.78
CA VAL A 79 -7.11 3.75 -5.05
C VAL A 79 -8.21 2.70 -5.22
N GLU A 80 -9.48 3.05 -5.00
CA GLU A 80 -10.60 2.13 -5.20
C GLU A 80 -10.63 1.55 -6.60
N ALA A 81 -10.50 2.40 -7.63
CA ALA A 81 -10.57 1.96 -9.02
C ALA A 81 -9.38 1.05 -9.40
N ILE A 82 -8.16 1.38 -8.95
CA ILE A 82 -6.98 0.54 -9.16
C ILE A 82 -7.10 -0.80 -8.42
N VAL A 83 -7.55 -0.78 -7.16
CA VAL A 83 -7.72 -1.99 -6.35
C VAL A 83 -8.77 -2.92 -6.98
N SER A 84 -9.96 -2.39 -7.32
CA SER A 84 -11.01 -3.19 -7.98
C SER A 84 -10.50 -3.81 -9.26
N SER A 85 -9.84 -3.02 -10.10
CA SER A 85 -9.30 -3.46 -11.39
C SER A 85 -8.21 -4.53 -11.22
N LEU A 86 -7.30 -4.39 -10.25
CA LEU A 86 -6.30 -5.42 -9.94
C LEU A 86 -6.96 -6.73 -9.45
N VAL A 87 -7.93 -6.62 -8.54
CA VAL A 87 -8.65 -7.77 -7.97
C VAL A 87 -9.47 -8.51 -9.03
N GLU A 88 -10.16 -7.79 -9.93
CA GLU A 88 -10.87 -8.37 -11.07
C GLU A 88 -9.94 -9.16 -12.01
N ARG A 89 -8.64 -8.83 -12.03
CA ARG A 89 -7.61 -9.54 -12.79
C ARG A 89 -6.99 -10.72 -12.02
N GLY A 90 -7.51 -11.04 -10.84
CA GLY A 90 -7.02 -12.14 -10.00
C GLY A 90 -5.83 -11.78 -9.12
N HIS A 91 -5.42 -10.50 -9.06
CA HIS A 91 -4.35 -10.07 -8.17
C HIS A 91 -4.86 -9.88 -6.74
N SER A 92 -4.12 -10.38 -5.76
CA SER A 92 -4.37 -10.05 -4.34
C SER A 92 -3.76 -8.71 -3.98
N VAL A 93 -4.54 -7.86 -3.31
CA VAL A 93 -4.14 -6.48 -3.01
C VAL A 93 -4.29 -6.17 -1.52
N VAL A 94 -3.22 -5.65 -0.93
CA VAL A 94 -3.23 -4.97 0.37
C VAL A 94 -3.20 -3.48 0.12
N THR A 95 -3.88 -2.72 0.96
CA THR A 95 -3.81 -1.26 0.92
C THR A 95 -3.21 -0.70 2.20
N MET A 96 -2.50 0.40 2.07
CA MET A 96 -2.00 1.16 3.20
C MET A 96 -2.35 2.63 3.02
N LYS A 97 -2.83 3.28 4.07
CA LYS A 97 -3.06 4.72 4.07
C LYS A 97 -2.14 5.39 5.07
N SER A 98 -1.34 6.33 4.57
CA SER A 98 -0.40 7.14 5.35
C SER A 98 -0.91 8.59 5.41
N SER A 99 -1.22 9.08 6.62
CA SER A 99 -1.65 10.46 6.86
C SER A 99 -0.78 11.14 7.90
N HIS A 100 -0.18 12.28 7.56
CA HIS A 100 0.55 13.14 8.50
C HIS A 100 -0.33 14.21 9.19
N HIS A 101 -1.56 14.41 8.71
CA HIS A 101 -2.48 15.38 9.31
C HIS A 101 -3.33 14.74 10.40
N GLU A 102 -3.67 15.53 11.42
CA GLU A 102 -4.62 15.14 12.46
C GLU A 102 -5.90 14.58 11.84
N ALA A 103 -6.39 13.52 12.46
CA ALA A 103 -7.52 12.73 12.00
C ALA A 103 -8.75 13.60 11.76
N GLY A 104 -9.09 13.88 10.50
CA GLY A 104 -10.47 14.23 10.16
C GLY A 104 -11.40 13.03 10.45
N PRO A 105 -12.72 13.25 10.64
CA PRO A 105 -13.70 12.22 10.99
C PRO A 105 -13.87 11.09 9.95
N ASP A 106 -13.20 11.16 8.80
CA ASP A 106 -13.37 10.26 7.67
C ASP A 106 -12.43 9.02 7.66
N GLN A 107 -11.60 8.82 8.69
CA GLN A 107 -10.63 7.70 8.73
C GLN A 107 -11.26 6.30 8.59
N GLY A 108 -12.46 6.11 9.14
CA GLY A 108 -13.21 4.86 8.99
C GLY A 108 -13.77 4.66 7.58
N LYS A 109 -14.04 5.74 6.86
CA LYS A 109 -14.63 5.71 5.52
C LYS A 109 -13.64 5.20 4.50
N ASP A 110 -12.41 5.74 4.48
CA ASP A 110 -11.42 5.33 3.47
C ASP A 110 -10.94 3.88 3.65
N THR A 111 -10.83 3.44 4.91
CA THR A 111 -10.54 2.03 5.21
C THR A 111 -11.64 1.12 4.68
N LEU A 112 -12.91 1.48 4.89
CA LEU A 112 -14.05 0.72 4.36
C LEU A 112 -14.08 0.73 2.84
N ARG A 113 -13.80 1.88 2.23
CA ARG A 113 -13.72 2.06 0.78
C ARG A 113 -12.70 1.14 0.12
N HIS A 114 -11.48 1.07 0.67
CA HIS A 114 -10.44 0.17 0.16
C HIS A 114 -10.86 -1.31 0.28
N LEU A 115 -11.43 -1.70 1.42
CA LEU A 115 -11.92 -3.07 1.61
C LEU A 115 -13.09 -3.37 0.67
N GLN A 116 -14.01 -2.43 0.45
CA GLN A 116 -15.13 -2.56 -0.49
C GLN A 116 -14.64 -2.74 -1.93
N ALA A 117 -13.61 -2.01 -2.32
CA ALA A 117 -12.93 -2.16 -3.62
C ALA A 117 -12.25 -3.52 -3.81
N GLY A 118 -12.11 -4.33 -2.76
CA GLY A 118 -11.58 -5.70 -2.84
C GLY A 118 -10.24 -5.90 -2.17
N ALA A 119 -9.68 -4.88 -1.51
CA ALA A 119 -8.48 -5.09 -0.71
C ALA A 119 -8.74 -6.15 0.38
N SER A 120 -7.83 -7.12 0.49
CA SER A 120 -7.94 -8.18 1.50
C SER A 120 -7.69 -7.63 2.90
N LEU A 121 -6.79 -6.63 2.97
CA LEU A 121 -6.36 -5.96 4.17
C LEU A 121 -6.13 -4.46 3.89
N THR A 122 -6.51 -3.63 4.85
CA THR A 122 -6.16 -2.21 4.87
C THR A 122 -5.45 -1.85 6.17
N VAL A 123 -4.27 -1.24 6.04
CA VAL A 123 -3.47 -0.72 7.15
C VAL A 123 -3.52 0.80 7.15
N PHE A 124 -3.86 1.39 8.28
CA PHE A 124 -3.88 2.82 8.47
C PHE A 124 -2.76 3.24 9.42
N ILE A 125 -1.92 4.17 8.97
CA ILE A 125 -0.79 4.70 9.73
C ILE A 125 -0.94 6.21 9.84
N ARG A 126 -1.02 6.70 11.08
CA ARG A 126 -1.11 8.12 11.40
C ARG A 126 0.23 8.70 11.85
N SER A 127 0.86 8.00 12.77
CA SER A 127 2.14 8.35 13.37
C SER A 127 2.85 7.06 13.75
N THR A 128 4.05 7.18 14.30
CA THR A 128 4.83 6.01 14.68
C THR A 128 4.15 5.13 15.74
N GLU A 129 3.22 5.71 16.49
CA GLU A 129 2.56 5.12 17.65
C GLU A 129 1.12 4.66 17.37
N GLU A 130 0.52 5.08 16.24
CA GLU A 130 -0.89 4.80 15.92
C GLU A 130 -1.04 4.07 14.58
N VAL A 131 -1.07 2.74 14.67
CA VAL A 131 -1.40 1.85 13.55
C VAL A 131 -2.74 1.15 13.80
N LYS A 132 -3.65 1.24 12.83
CA LYS A 132 -4.93 0.52 12.83
C LYS A 132 -4.98 -0.44 11.65
N LEU A 133 -5.44 -1.66 11.90
CA LEU A 133 -5.51 -2.72 10.90
C LEU A 133 -6.97 -3.20 10.77
N LYS A 134 -7.44 -3.33 9.53
CA LYS A 134 -8.78 -3.84 9.24
C LYS A 134 -8.74 -4.83 8.09
N GLU A 135 -9.36 -5.98 8.30
CA GLU A 135 -9.35 -7.13 7.38
C GLU A 135 -10.75 -7.33 6.77
N ARG A 136 -10.81 -7.72 5.49
CA ARG A 136 -12.06 -8.15 4.84
C ARG A 136 -12.28 -9.65 4.99
N ILE A 137 -11.20 -10.42 5.03
CA ILE A 137 -11.22 -11.87 5.19
C ILE A 137 -10.56 -12.25 6.51
N SER A 138 -10.78 -13.47 6.99
CA SER A 138 -10.19 -13.89 8.27
C SER A 138 -8.66 -13.94 8.17
N THR A 139 -7.95 -13.75 9.28
CA THR A 139 -6.48 -13.97 9.35
C THR A 139 -6.05 -15.32 8.77
N ALA A 140 -6.87 -16.36 8.93
CA ALA A 140 -6.61 -17.69 8.37
C ALA A 140 -6.76 -17.73 6.84
N ASP A 141 -7.62 -16.88 6.26
CA ASP A 141 -7.79 -16.77 4.82
C ASP A 141 -6.81 -15.75 4.22
N LEU A 142 -6.40 -14.71 4.96
CA LEU A 142 -5.28 -13.83 4.61
C LEU A 142 -4.00 -14.62 4.44
N ALA A 143 -3.73 -15.55 5.36
CA ALA A 143 -2.59 -16.45 5.26
C ALA A 143 -2.63 -17.36 4.02
N LYS A 144 -3.83 -17.81 3.62
CA LYS A 144 -4.03 -18.62 2.41
C LYS A 144 -3.94 -17.80 1.12
N LEU A 145 -4.07 -16.47 1.19
CA LEU A 145 -3.62 -15.57 0.13
C LEU A 145 -2.09 -15.51 0.19
N SER A 146 -1.46 -16.64 -0.14
CA SER A 146 -0.06 -16.90 0.18
C SER A 146 0.94 -15.97 -0.48
N GLU A 147 0.50 -15.07 -1.38
CA GLU A 147 1.38 -14.13 -2.08
C GLU A 147 0.61 -12.82 -2.32
N HIS A 148 0.55 -11.92 -1.33
CA HIS A 148 -0.03 -10.60 -1.53
C HIS A 148 0.80 -9.81 -2.55
N GLU A 149 0.42 -9.92 -3.82
CA GLU A 149 1.22 -9.43 -4.94
C GLU A 149 1.40 -7.91 -4.93
N PHE A 150 0.38 -7.15 -4.52
CA PHE A 150 0.43 -5.69 -4.49
C PHE A 150 0.16 -5.09 -3.12
N LEU A 151 0.99 -4.12 -2.74
CA LEU A 151 0.71 -3.12 -1.72
C LEU A 151 0.47 -1.76 -2.38
N ILE A 152 -0.79 -1.33 -2.37
CA ILE A 152 -1.20 -0.02 -2.90
C ILE A 152 -1.28 0.98 -1.75
N ILE A 153 -0.49 2.06 -1.84
CA ILE A 153 -0.34 3.02 -0.74
C ILE A 153 -1.04 4.33 -1.09
N GLU A 154 -2.04 4.76 -0.34
CA GLU A 154 -2.52 6.14 -0.38
C GLU A 154 -1.62 7.02 0.51
N GLY A 155 -0.82 7.90 -0.08
CA GLY A 155 0.11 8.77 0.65
C GLY A 155 1.56 8.63 0.19
N MET A 156 2.52 8.75 1.13
CA MET A 156 3.96 8.57 0.89
C MET A 156 4.57 9.46 -0.21
N LYS A 157 4.20 10.75 -0.22
CA LYS A 157 4.67 11.73 -1.21
C LYS A 157 6.20 11.77 -1.32
N SER A 158 6.88 11.83 -0.17
CA SER A 158 8.34 11.98 -0.08
C SER A 158 9.13 10.68 -0.17
N ALA A 159 8.47 9.51 -0.18
CA ALA A 159 9.17 8.24 -0.22
C ALA A 159 9.70 7.92 -1.61
N ASN A 160 10.87 7.30 -1.71
CA ASN A 160 11.50 6.95 -2.99
C ASN A 160 10.92 5.66 -3.60
N ILE A 161 9.60 5.60 -3.76
CA ILE A 161 8.88 4.46 -4.32
C ILE A 161 8.09 4.90 -5.57
N PRO A 162 7.83 3.99 -6.52
CA PRO A 162 7.03 4.29 -7.71
C PRO A 162 5.64 4.79 -7.32
N LYS A 163 5.20 5.89 -7.95
CA LYS A 163 3.93 6.50 -7.60
C LYS A 163 3.20 7.19 -8.75
N PHE A 164 1.91 7.42 -8.53
CA PHE A 164 1.13 8.43 -9.22
C PHE A 164 1.05 9.72 -8.41
N TRP A 165 0.99 10.85 -9.12
CA TRP A 165 0.77 12.16 -8.55
C TRP A 165 -0.62 12.69 -8.97
N CYS A 166 -1.59 12.61 -8.06
CA CYS A 166 -2.93 13.12 -8.24
C CYS A 166 -2.97 14.64 -8.03
N VAL A 167 -3.41 15.36 -9.06
CA VAL A 167 -3.57 16.83 -9.01
C VAL A 167 -5.03 17.27 -9.02
N GLY A 168 -5.99 16.34 -9.17
CA GLY A 168 -7.40 16.70 -9.27
C GLY A 168 -7.64 17.66 -10.43
N ASP A 169 -8.28 18.79 -10.14
CA ASP A 169 -8.62 19.84 -11.11
C ASP A 169 -7.61 21.01 -11.11
N THR A 170 -6.57 20.96 -10.28
CA THR A 170 -5.59 22.05 -10.19
C THR A 170 -4.48 21.90 -11.23
N LYS A 171 -3.87 23.03 -11.63
CA LYS A 171 -2.69 23.03 -12.50
C LYS A 171 -1.49 22.44 -11.75
N VAL A 172 -0.74 21.57 -12.43
CA VAL A 172 0.52 20.99 -11.94
C VAL A 172 1.55 22.10 -11.81
N ALA A 173 2.05 22.38 -10.60
CA ALA A 173 3.23 23.21 -10.41
C ALA A 173 4.50 22.38 -10.69
N PRO A 174 5.47 22.88 -11.51
CA PRO A 174 6.65 22.10 -11.90
C PRO A 174 7.52 21.60 -10.76
N ASP A 175 7.67 22.42 -9.72
CA ASP A 175 8.64 22.18 -8.64
C ASP A 175 8.10 21.24 -7.55
N GLU A 176 6.88 20.71 -7.73
CA GLU A 176 6.17 19.94 -6.70
C GLU A 176 6.01 18.45 -7.04
N ILE A 177 6.51 17.99 -8.19
CA ILE A 177 6.37 16.59 -8.58
C ILE A 177 7.35 15.74 -7.77
N PRO A 178 6.87 14.77 -6.97
CA PRO A 178 7.78 13.96 -6.18
C PRO A 178 8.59 13.01 -7.07
N ILE A 179 9.77 12.62 -6.58
CA ILE A 179 10.61 11.60 -7.22
C ILE A 179 9.84 10.29 -7.45
N ASN A 180 10.21 9.53 -8.50
CA ASN A 180 9.58 8.28 -8.90
C ASN A 180 8.08 8.40 -9.26
N THR A 181 7.65 9.59 -9.69
CA THR A 181 6.32 9.78 -10.29
C THR A 181 6.31 9.20 -11.71
N HIS A 182 5.48 8.19 -11.94
CA HIS A 182 5.32 7.54 -13.26
C HIS A 182 4.17 8.08 -14.09
N ALA A 183 3.19 8.74 -13.45
CA ALA A 183 2.15 9.49 -14.13
C ALA A 183 1.57 10.57 -13.21
N ILE A 184 1.13 11.66 -13.82
CA ILE A 184 0.26 12.66 -13.20
C ILE A 184 -1.18 12.26 -13.54
N VAL A 185 -2.04 12.18 -12.52
CA VAL A 185 -3.44 11.81 -12.69
C VAL A 185 -4.32 13.02 -12.43
N SER A 186 -5.20 13.32 -13.38
CA SER A 186 -6.11 14.48 -13.31
C SER A 186 -7.55 14.08 -13.65
N TRP A 187 -8.49 14.84 -13.09
CA TRP A 187 -9.93 14.72 -13.31
C TRP A 187 -10.46 15.77 -14.30
N SER A 188 -9.64 16.77 -14.64
CA SER A 188 -10.03 17.87 -15.54
C SER A 188 -9.01 18.18 -16.64
N ALA A 189 -7.79 17.63 -16.58
CA ALA A 189 -6.75 17.94 -17.56
C ALA A 189 -6.82 17.06 -18.81
N ASN A 190 -6.51 17.66 -19.95
CA ASN A 190 -6.35 16.92 -21.21
C ASN A 190 -5.10 16.02 -21.18
N PRO A 191 -5.17 14.81 -21.75
CA PRO A 191 -4.02 13.91 -21.88
C PRO A 191 -2.82 14.61 -22.51
N GLY A 192 -1.63 14.37 -21.98
CA GLY A 192 -0.43 15.05 -22.44
C GLY A 192 0.82 14.60 -21.70
N ARG A 193 1.82 15.49 -21.63
CA ARG A 193 3.04 15.27 -20.85
C ARG A 193 3.41 16.54 -20.11
N PHE A 194 3.97 16.38 -18.92
CA PHE A 194 4.53 17.45 -18.13
C PHE A 194 5.91 17.01 -17.65
N ASN A 195 6.97 17.75 -17.98
CA ASN A 195 8.37 17.38 -17.67
C ASN A 195 8.68 15.90 -18.00
N ASN A 196 8.26 15.43 -19.18
CA ASN A 196 8.37 14.04 -19.65
C ASN A 196 7.57 12.98 -18.86
N ILE A 197 6.76 13.37 -17.89
CA ILE A 197 5.84 12.48 -17.17
C ILE A 197 4.48 12.52 -17.89
N PRO A 198 3.85 11.36 -18.19
CA PRO A 198 2.53 11.35 -18.81
C PRO A 198 1.47 11.92 -17.87
N VAL A 199 0.59 12.77 -18.42
CA VAL A 199 -0.64 13.21 -17.78
C VAL A 199 -1.77 12.32 -18.28
N ILE A 200 -2.40 11.59 -17.37
CA ILE A 200 -3.40 10.55 -17.66
C ILE A 200 -4.71 10.93 -16.97
N ALA A 201 -5.82 10.80 -17.69
CA ALA A 201 -7.14 11.06 -17.14
C ALA A 201 -7.51 9.95 -16.13
N SER A 202 -8.19 10.31 -15.04
CA SER A 202 -8.50 9.40 -13.95
C SER A 202 -9.31 8.16 -14.38
N GLU A 203 -10.08 8.29 -15.45
CA GLU A 203 -10.95 7.27 -16.03
C GLU A 203 -10.17 6.25 -16.86
N GLN A 204 -8.91 6.53 -17.23
CA GLN A 204 -8.06 5.63 -18.02
C GLN A 204 -7.44 4.53 -17.14
N ILE A 205 -8.29 3.83 -16.37
CA ILE A 205 -7.90 2.83 -15.37
C ILE A 205 -7.05 1.71 -15.96
N GLU A 206 -7.36 1.23 -17.18
CA GLU A 206 -6.56 0.22 -17.87
C GLU A 206 -5.08 0.63 -18.03
N GLN A 207 -4.86 1.88 -18.45
CA GLN A 207 -3.52 2.41 -18.65
C GLN A 207 -2.80 2.59 -17.31
N LEU A 208 -3.51 3.07 -16.30
CA LEU A 208 -2.96 3.26 -14.95
C LEU A 208 -2.59 1.91 -14.32
N VAL A 209 -3.45 0.90 -14.38
CA VAL A 209 -3.16 -0.46 -13.89
C VAL A 209 -1.99 -1.07 -14.64
N LYS A 210 -1.87 -0.87 -15.95
CA LYS A 210 -0.70 -1.31 -16.72
C LYS A 210 0.59 -0.70 -16.16
N ILE A 211 0.59 0.60 -15.83
CA ILE A 211 1.75 1.25 -15.22
C ILE A 211 2.04 0.65 -13.85
N VAL A 212 1.03 0.53 -12.97
CA VAL A 212 1.18 -0.08 -11.64
C VAL A 212 1.83 -1.47 -11.74
N ARG A 213 1.28 -2.36 -12.57
CA ARG A 213 1.80 -3.73 -12.73
C ARG A 213 3.22 -3.77 -13.27
N SER A 214 3.63 -2.79 -14.08
CA SER A 214 4.97 -2.74 -14.69
C SER A 214 6.02 -2.00 -13.85
N LYS A 215 5.59 -1.11 -12.95
CA LYS A 215 6.47 -0.21 -12.21
C LYS A 215 6.46 -0.43 -10.70
N ALA A 216 5.51 -1.19 -10.15
CA ALA A 216 5.51 -1.53 -8.74
C ALA A 216 6.84 -2.16 -8.34
N LEU A 217 7.42 -1.65 -7.25
CA LEU A 217 8.76 -1.96 -6.79
C LEU A 217 8.70 -3.11 -5.81
N ASP A 218 9.58 -4.09 -5.95
CA ASP A 218 9.73 -5.15 -4.98
C ASP A 218 10.03 -4.57 -3.59
N VAL A 219 9.35 -5.05 -2.54
CA VAL A 219 9.56 -4.58 -1.18
C VAL A 219 11.02 -4.75 -0.71
N SER A 220 11.74 -5.75 -1.23
CA SER A 220 13.16 -5.99 -0.93
C SER A 220 14.11 -4.99 -1.59
N GLU A 221 13.64 -4.25 -2.60
CA GLU A 221 14.39 -3.21 -3.32
C GLU A 221 14.16 -1.80 -2.73
N ILE A 222 13.41 -1.67 -1.63
CA ILE A 222 13.19 -0.38 -0.98
C ILE A 222 14.35 -0.04 -0.04
N ASP A 223 15.01 1.09 -0.30
CA ASP A 223 16.09 1.67 0.52
C ASP A 223 15.63 2.13 1.92
#